data_AF-J2X9T1-F1
#
_entry.id   AF-J2X9T1-F1
#
_cell.length_a   1.000
_cell.length_b   1.000
_cell.length_c   1.000
_cell.angle_alpha   90.00
_cell.angle_beta   90.00
_cell.angle_gamma   90.00
#
_symmetry.space_group_name_H-M   'P 1'
#
loop_
_entity.id
_entity.type
_entity.pdbx_description
1 polymer ?
#
loop_
_entity_poly.entity_id
_entity_poly.type
_entity_poly.pdbx_seq_one_letter_code
_entity_poly.pdbx_strand_id
1 'polypeptide(L)'
;MTWTDEEMRIAQWMLAEYRKQDYLSQAFAAREIRLMFGEVHVYQNRHGNWAVNKPILEAFKALTAEYVVWSRSFQLWRQRTAQDPAGIRVSR
;
A
#
# COMPACT_ATOMS: atom_id res chain seq x y z
N MET A 1 -6.11 7.33 -15.24
CA MET A 1 -5.65 8.15 -14.10
C MET A 1 -4.18 8.41 -14.32
N THR A 2 -3.76 9.67 -14.35
CA THR A 2 -2.35 10.06 -14.37
C THR A 2 -1.96 10.41 -12.95
N TRP A 3 -1.17 9.55 -12.29
CA TRP A 3 -0.56 9.87 -11.00
C TRP A 3 0.52 10.92 -11.20
N THR A 4 0.80 11.71 -10.16
CA THR A 4 1.97 12.61 -10.19
C THR A 4 3.26 11.80 -10.16
N ASP A 5 4.36 12.41 -10.59
CA ASP A 5 5.69 11.79 -10.50
C ASP A 5 6.06 11.45 -9.05
N GLU A 6 5.63 12.27 -8.09
CA GLU A 6 5.84 12.03 -6.67
C GLU A 6 5.01 10.85 -6.14
N GLU A 7 3.73 10.76 -6.49
CA GLU A 7 2.88 9.62 -6.12
C GLU A 7 3.41 8.29 -6.67
N MET A 8 3.87 8.30 -7.93
CA MET A 8 4.49 7.13 -8.56
C MET A 8 5.81 6.77 -7.88
N ARG A 9 6.63 7.76 -7.53
CA ARG A 9 7.88 7.54 -6.79
C ARG A 9 7.63 6.90 -5.42
N ILE A 10 6.61 7.34 -4.69
CA ILE A 10 6.25 6.74 -3.39
C ILE A 10 5.71 5.33 -3.58
N ALA A 11 4.90 5.08 -4.61
CA ALA A 11 4.42 3.74 -4.95
C ALA A 11 5.56 2.77 -5.30
N GLN A 12 6.59 3.23 -6.02
CA GLN A 12 7.80 2.45 -6.29
C GLN A 12 8.59 2.17 -5.02
N TRP A 13 8.68 3.13 -4.09
CA TRP A 13 9.28 2.90 -2.78
C TRP A 13 8.50 1.83 -1.99
N MET A 14 7.17 1.88 -1.97
CA MET A 14 6.34 0.82 -1.36
C MET A 14 6.63 -0.56 -1.96
N LEU A 15 6.79 -0.64 -3.29
CA LEU A 15 7.15 -1.88 -3.98
C LEU A 15 8.54 -2.37 -3.57
N ALA A 16 9.51 -1.48 -3.43
CA ALA A 16 10.84 -1.83 -2.94
C ALA A 16 10.78 -2.39 -1.51
N GLU A 17 10.00 -1.78 -0.62
CA GLU A 17 9.83 -2.31 0.75
C GLU A 17 9.11 -3.66 0.77
N TYR A 18 8.05 -3.82 -0.03
CA TYR A 18 7.37 -5.11 -0.19
C TYR A 18 8.34 -6.22 -0.63
N ARG A 19 9.20 -5.95 -1.63
CA ARG A 19 10.16 -6.93 -2.17
C ARG A 19 11.24 -7.35 -1.17
N LYS A 20 11.45 -6.62 -0.07
CA LYS A 20 12.41 -7.01 0.97
C LYS A 20 11.89 -8.12 1.88
N GLN A 21 10.58 -8.19 2.09
CA GLN A 21 9.97 -9.07 3.12
C GLN A 21 8.82 -9.93 2.58
N ASP A 22 8.46 -9.78 1.30
CA ASP A 22 7.27 -10.38 0.64
C ASP A 22 5.93 -9.96 1.28
N TYR A 23 5.97 -8.96 2.15
CA TYR A 23 4.81 -8.26 2.67
C TYR A 23 5.16 -6.81 2.99
N LEU A 24 4.12 -5.98 3.12
CA LEU A 24 4.25 -4.60 3.57
C LEU A 24 3.09 -4.29 4.52
N SER A 25 3.37 -3.91 5.77
CA SER A 25 2.30 -3.49 6.67
C SER A 25 1.84 -2.06 6.37
N GLN A 26 0.53 -1.80 6.48
CA GLN A 26 -0.03 -0.47 6.26
C GLN A 26 0.50 0.56 7.26
N ALA A 27 0.63 0.17 8.52
CA ALA A 27 1.14 1.05 9.57
C ALA A 27 2.60 1.44 9.30
N PHE A 28 3.45 0.49 8.89
CA PHE A 28 4.83 0.77 8.50
C PHE A 28 4.88 1.69 7.27
N ALA A 29 4.15 1.35 6.21
CA ALA A 29 4.11 2.17 5.01
C ALA A 29 3.68 3.61 5.30
N ALA A 30 2.59 3.81 6.06
CA ALA A 30 2.12 5.15 6.41
C ALA A 30 3.13 5.91 7.28
N ARG A 31 3.78 5.23 8.24
CA ARG A 31 4.80 5.85 9.10
C ARG A 31 5.99 6.34 8.28
N GLU A 32 6.60 5.46 7.49
CA GLU A 32 7.79 5.79 6.71
C GLU A 32 7.46 6.83 5.63
N ILE A 33 6.30 6.75 4.98
CA ILE A 33 5.89 7.74 3.98
C ILE A 33 5.80 9.13 4.62
N ARG A 34 5.18 9.23 5.80
CA ARG A 34 5.08 10.47 6.56
C ARG A 34 6.45 11.04 6.91
N LEU A 35 7.40 10.18 7.31
CA LEU A 35 8.74 10.59 7.73
C LEU A 35 9.64 10.99 6.55
N MET A 36 9.53 10.29 5.42
CA MET A 36 10.45 10.44 4.28
C MET A 36 9.94 11.42 3.21
N PHE A 37 8.62 11.43 2.95
CA PHE A 37 8.01 12.23 1.88
C PHE A 37 7.09 13.34 2.43
N GLY A 38 6.77 13.29 3.72
CA GLY A 38 5.97 14.30 4.40
C GLY A 38 4.52 13.90 4.64
N GLU A 39 3.88 14.63 5.55
CA GLU A 39 2.53 14.34 6.02
C GLU A 39 1.46 14.51 4.93
N VAL A 40 1.75 15.28 3.87
CA VAL A 40 0.81 15.53 2.77
C VAL A 40 0.38 14.25 2.04
N HIS A 41 1.19 13.19 2.12
CA HIS A 41 1.00 11.90 1.44
C HIS A 41 0.26 10.86 2.29
N VAL A 42 -0.10 11.23 3.52
CA VAL A 42 -0.86 10.41 4.44
C VAL A 42 -2.04 11.19 5.01
N TYR A 43 -2.98 10.48 5.60
CA TYR A 43 -4.09 11.08 6.32
C TYR A 43 -4.40 10.26 7.58
N GLN A 44 -4.98 10.90 8.58
CA GLN A 44 -5.60 10.19 9.70
C GLN A 44 -7.00 9.77 9.30
N ASN A 45 -7.29 8.46 9.41
CA ASN A 45 -8.65 7.99 9.24
C ASN A 45 -9.53 8.36 10.44
N ARG A 46 -10.82 8.06 10.37
CA ARG A 46 -11.80 8.34 11.45
C ARG A 46 -11.46 7.74 12.83
N HIS A 47 -10.49 6.82 12.90
CA HIS A 47 -10.02 6.19 14.13
C HIS A 47 -8.68 6.76 14.61
N GLY A 48 -8.17 7.84 13.99
CA GLY A 48 -6.88 8.45 14.33
C GLY A 48 -5.65 7.70 13.78
N ASN A 49 -5.84 6.65 12.99
CA ASN A 49 -4.73 5.89 12.42
C ASN A 49 -4.23 6.52 11.12
N TRP A 50 -2.92 6.64 10.97
CA TRP A 50 -2.29 7.05 9.71
C TRP A 50 -2.53 6.02 8.61
N ALA A 51 -2.92 6.52 7.44
CA ALA A 51 -3.13 5.76 6.23
C ALA A 51 -2.51 6.48 5.03
N VAL A 52 -2.11 5.72 4.02
CA VAL A 52 -1.53 6.24 2.78
C VAL A 52 -2.62 6.80 1.88
N ASN A 53 -2.37 7.95 1.24
CA ASN A 53 -3.32 8.57 0.35
C ASN A 53 -3.73 7.67 -0.82
N LYS A 54 -5.00 7.80 -1.23
CA LYS A 54 -5.61 6.95 -2.27
C LYS A 54 -4.84 6.94 -3.60
N PRO A 55 -4.35 8.07 -4.15
CA PRO A 55 -3.61 8.06 -5.42
C PRO A 55 -2.37 7.16 -5.39
N ILE A 56 -1.59 7.22 -4.31
CA ILE A 56 -0.40 6.38 -4.09
C ILE A 56 -0.79 4.90 -4.01
N LEU A 57 -1.88 4.58 -3.31
CA LEU A 57 -2.38 3.20 -3.22
C LEU A 57 -2.83 2.66 -4.59
N GLU A 58 -3.46 3.48 -5.43
CA GLU A 58 -3.83 3.06 -6.79
C GLU A 58 -2.60 2.91 -7.69
N ALA A 59 -1.59 3.77 -7.55
CA ALA A 59 -0.32 3.62 -8.27
C ALA A 59 0.41 2.33 -7.85
N PHE A 60 0.52 2.08 -6.55
CA PHE A 60 1.11 0.85 -6.02
C PHE A 60 0.37 -0.39 -6.52
N LYS A 61 -0.97 -0.36 -6.46
CA LYS A 61 -1.82 -1.43 -6.99
C LYS A 61 -1.60 -1.66 -8.48
N ALA A 62 -1.41 -0.61 -9.29
CA ALA A 62 -1.12 -0.77 -10.71
C ALA A 62 0.22 -1.49 -10.95
N LEU A 63 1.22 -1.27 -10.10
CA LEU A 63 2.51 -1.95 -10.15
C LEU A 63 2.45 -3.42 -9.68
N THR A 64 1.43 -3.80 -8.92
CA THR A 64 1.36 -5.09 -8.22
C THR A 64 0.09 -5.91 -8.46
N ALA A 65 -0.75 -5.50 -9.43
CA ALA A 65 -2.13 -5.98 -9.59
C ALA A 65 -2.25 -7.52 -9.72
N GLU A 66 -1.22 -8.15 -10.29
CA GLU A 66 -1.21 -9.57 -10.60
C GLU A 66 -0.87 -10.45 -9.38
N TYR A 67 -0.02 -9.97 -8.48
CA TYR A 67 0.63 -10.81 -7.47
C TYR A 67 0.46 -10.34 -6.02
N VAL A 68 -0.07 -9.14 -5.77
CA VAL A 68 -0.29 -8.62 -4.41
C VAL A 68 -1.76 -8.44 -4.10
N VAL A 69 -2.15 -8.79 -2.88
CA VAL A 69 -3.46 -8.50 -2.29
C VAL A 69 -3.29 -7.80 -0.95
N TRP A 70 -4.25 -6.96 -0.60
CA TRP A 70 -4.34 -6.36 0.74
C TRP A 70 -5.22 -7.23 1.63
N SER A 71 -4.64 -7.79 2.71
CA SER A 71 -5.38 -8.50 3.75
C SER A 71 -5.95 -7.51 4.75
N ARG A 72 -7.28 -7.52 4.90
CA ARG A 72 -7.99 -6.72 5.89
C ARG A 72 -7.69 -7.18 7.32
N SER A 73 -7.55 -8.48 7.54
CA SER A 73 -7.32 -9.08 8.86
C SER A 73 -5.97 -8.65 9.44
N PHE A 74 -4.95 -8.65 8.59
CA PHE A 74 -3.58 -8.33 8.99
C PHE A 74 -3.18 -6.89 8.67
N GLN A 75 -4.03 -6.13 7.96
CA GLN A 75 -3.76 -4.75 7.51
C GLN A 75 -2.41 -4.62 6.77
N LEU A 76 -2.13 -5.56 5.88
CA LEU A 76 -0.88 -5.62 5.13
C LEU A 76 -1.13 -6.03 3.69
N TRP A 77 -0.21 -5.65 2.82
CA TRP A 77 -0.07 -6.19 1.48
C TRP A 77 0.79 -7.44 1.54
N ARG A 78 0.33 -8.53 0.92
CA ARG A 78 1.04 -9.80 0.82
C ARG A 78 0.88 -10.41 -0.56
N GLN A 79 1.68 -11.43 -0.84
CA GLN A 79 1.52 -12.25 -2.03
C GLN A 79 0.10 -12.85 -2.12
N ARG A 80 -0.45 -12.86 -3.33
CA ARG A 80 -1.69 -13.56 -3.66
C ARG A 80 -1.47 -15.07 -3.59
N THR A 81 -2.41 -15.75 -2.97
CA THR A 81 -2.47 -17.22 -2.87
C THR A 81 -3.58 -17.76 -3.77
N ALA A 82 -3.53 -19.05 -4.09
CA ALA A 82 -4.57 -19.71 -4.88
C ALA A 82 -5.95 -19.70 -4.20
N GLN A 83 -6.00 -19.50 -2.89
CA GLN A 83 -7.23 -19.45 -2.11
C GLN A 83 -7.84 -18.03 -2.01
N ASP A 84 -7.12 -17.01 -2.48
CA ASP A 84 -7.63 -15.66 -2.49
C ASP A 84 -8.69 -15.50 -3.60
N PRO A 85 -9.85 -14.91 -3.29
CA PRO A 85 -10.86 -14.62 -4.30
C PRO A 85 -10.32 -13.64 -5.34
N ALA A 86 -10.95 -13.61 -6.51
CA ALA A 86 -10.69 -12.58 -7.50
C ALA A 86 -10.92 -11.20 -6.87
N GLY A 87 -9.86 -10.40 -6.77
CA GLY A 87 -9.91 -9.09 -6.13
C GLY A 87 -8.59 -8.68 -5.49
N ILE A 88 -8.56 -7.43 -5.03
CA ILE A 88 -7.39 -6.81 -4.41
C ILE A 88 -7.47 -6.75 -2.89
N ARG A 89 -8.65 -7.01 -2.33
CA ARG A 89 -8.93 -6.94 -0.90
C ARG A 89 -9.49 -8.27 -0.46
N VAL A 90 -8.80 -8.89 0.49
CA VAL A 90 -9.19 -10.19 1.05
C VAL A 90 -9.42 -10.05 2.55
N SER A 91 -10.36 -10.82 3.08
CA SER A 91 -10.71 -10.83 4.50
C SER A 91 -10.09 -11.98 5.28
N ARG A 92 -9.14 -12.70 4.68
CA ARG A 92 -8.39 -13.76 5.33
C ARG A 92 -7.22 -13.17 6.10
#